data_AF-A0AAV2EIB7-F1
#
_entry.id   AF-A0AAV2EIB7-F1
#
_cell.length_a   1.000
_cell.length_b   1.000
_cell.length_c   1.000
_cell.angle_alpha   90.00
_cell.angle_beta   90.00
_cell.angle_gamma   90.00
#
_symmetry.space_group_name_H-M   'P 1'
#
loop_
_entity.id
_entity.type
_entity.pdbx_description
1 polymer ?
#
loop_
_entity_poly.entity_id
_entity_poly.type
_entity_poly.pdbx_seq_one_letter_code
_entity_poly.pdbx_strand_id
1 'polypeptide(L)'
;MFAAASETYLWEGGSACGKSYRVRCMSGTNDGVDVPCKDGQTVTVRIVDMCPANSCQATIDLSNEAFAQIADPKEGIINIYFEEYVQN
;
A
#
# COMPACT_ATOMS: atom_id res chain seq x y z
N MET A 1 5.35 5.76 8.30
CA MET A 1 4.50 6.25 7.19
C MET A 1 3.06 5.82 7.44
N PHE A 2 2.11 6.35 6.68
CA PHE A 2 0.69 6.06 6.84
C PHE A 2 0.04 5.64 5.52
N ALA A 3 -1.14 5.05 5.64
CA ALA A 3 -1.95 4.60 4.52
C ALA A 3 -3.45 4.62 4.88
N ALA A 4 -4.31 4.62 3.87
CA ALA A 4 -5.73 4.35 4.02
C ALA A 4 -6.03 2.89 3.62
N ALA A 5 -6.93 2.23 4.34
CA ALA A 5 -7.38 0.88 4.00
C ALA A 5 -8.63 0.96 3.13
N SER A 6 -8.70 0.15 2.06
CA SER A 6 -9.92 0.06 1.26
C SER A 6 -11.09 -0.44 2.09
N GLU A 7 -12.22 0.26 2.00
CA GLU A 7 -13.49 -0.11 2.60
C GLU A 7 -13.88 -1.57 2.25
N THR A 8 -13.64 -1.96 0.99
CA THR A 8 -14.04 -3.27 0.46
C THR A 8 -13.08 -4.39 0.86
N TYR A 9 -11.77 -4.11 0.93
CA TYR A 9 -10.76 -5.19 0.98
C TYR A 9 -10.02 -5.32 2.30
N LEU A 10 -9.88 -4.24 3.09
CA LEU A 10 -9.05 -4.26 4.29
C LEU A 10 -9.65 -3.56 5.50
N TRP A 11 -10.52 -2.57 5.32
CA TRP A 11 -11.01 -1.74 6.43
C TRP A 11 -11.72 -2.54 7.53
N GLU A 12 -12.47 -3.59 7.14
CA GLU A 12 -13.17 -4.51 8.04
C GLU A 12 -13.99 -3.80 9.14
N GLY A 13 -14.80 -2.81 8.74
CA GLY A 13 -15.62 -2.05 9.68
C GLY A 13 -14.81 -1.23 10.70
N GLY A 14 -13.55 -0.91 10.40
CA GLY A 14 -12.64 -0.13 11.24
C GLY A 14 -11.62 -0.96 12.01
N SER A 15 -11.66 -2.30 11.91
CA SER A 15 -10.70 -3.19 12.59
C SER A 15 -9.25 -2.91 12.16
N ALA A 16 -9.05 -2.45 10.93
CA ALA A 16 -7.73 -2.15 10.39
C ALA A 16 -7.12 -0.86 10.95
N CYS A 17 -7.93 0.07 11.46
CA CYS A 17 -7.44 1.36 11.94
C CYS A 17 -6.43 1.17 13.08
N GLY A 18 -5.27 1.80 12.96
CA GLY A 18 -4.19 1.72 13.92
C GLY A 18 -3.27 0.52 13.77
N LYS A 19 -3.64 -0.52 13.00
CA LYS A 19 -2.74 -1.63 12.65
C LYS A 19 -1.62 -1.15 11.73
N SER A 20 -0.48 -1.82 11.80
CA SER A 20 0.65 -1.59 10.90
C SER A 20 0.82 -2.75 9.95
N TYR A 21 1.21 -2.48 8.72
CA TYR A 21 1.48 -3.48 7.70
C TYR A 21 2.86 -3.25 7.09
N ARG A 22 3.60 -4.33 6.90
CA ARG A 22 4.82 -4.33 6.08
C ARG A 22 4.41 -4.62 4.64
N VAL A 23 4.77 -3.72 3.72
CA VAL A 23 4.34 -3.76 2.31
C VAL A 23 5.57 -3.81 1.41
N ARG A 24 5.48 -4.61 0.35
CA ARG A 24 6.51 -4.77 -0.68
C ARG A 24 5.89 -4.72 -2.08
N CYS A 25 6.53 -4.03 -3.01
CA CYS A 25 6.18 -4.07 -4.43
C CYS A 25 6.54 -5.43 -5.06
N MET A 26 5.60 -6.02 -5.79
CA MET A 26 5.78 -7.29 -6.50
C MET A 26 5.90 -7.09 -8.01
N SER A 27 5.10 -6.18 -8.57
CA SER A 27 5.19 -5.75 -9.97
C SER A 27 4.45 -4.42 -10.19
N GLY A 28 4.78 -3.73 -11.28
CA GLY A 28 4.02 -2.59 -11.79
C GLY A 28 2.71 -3.00 -12.47
N THR A 29 1.88 -2.03 -12.80
CA THR A 29 0.66 -2.23 -13.61
C THR A 29 0.68 -1.47 -14.93
N ASN A 30 1.64 -0.55 -15.13
CA ASN A 30 1.72 0.26 -16.33
C ASN A 30 2.77 -0.27 -17.31
N ASP A 31 2.47 -0.19 -18.60
CA ASP A 31 3.46 -0.37 -19.65
C ASP A 31 4.40 0.85 -19.71
N GLY A 32 5.68 0.62 -19.98
CA GLY A 32 6.67 1.69 -20.22
C GLY A 32 7.36 2.27 -18.99
N VAL A 33 7.18 1.67 -17.81
CA VAL A 33 8.02 1.94 -16.63
C VAL A 33 9.08 0.83 -16.53
N ASP A 34 10.34 1.16 -16.81
CA ASP A 34 11.42 0.17 -16.94
C ASP A 34 11.69 -0.61 -15.64
N VAL A 35 11.59 0.06 -14.48
CA VAL A 35 11.88 -0.51 -13.16
C VAL A 35 10.74 -0.16 -12.20
N PRO A 36 9.63 -0.91 -12.21
CA PRO A 36 8.43 -0.57 -11.46
C PRO A 36 8.64 -0.64 -9.93
N CYS A 37 9.36 -1.66 -9.47
CA CYS A 37 9.61 -1.90 -8.06
C CYS A 37 11.04 -1.54 -7.68
N LYS A 38 11.23 -1.04 -6.45
CA LYS A 38 12.55 -0.87 -5.85
C LYS A 38 12.96 -2.17 -5.17
N ASP A 39 13.87 -2.91 -5.80
CA ASP A 39 14.25 -4.26 -5.38
C ASP A 39 14.69 -4.32 -3.90
N GLY A 40 14.15 -5.32 -3.20
CA GLY A 40 14.45 -5.58 -1.78
C GLY A 40 13.89 -4.55 -0.79
N GLN A 41 13.25 -3.48 -1.26
CA GLN A 41 12.67 -2.46 -0.38
C GLN A 41 11.32 -2.92 0.16
N THR A 42 11.06 -2.57 1.43
CA THR A 42 9.76 -2.72 2.07
C THR A 42 9.44 -1.47 2.85
N VAL A 43 8.17 -1.18 3.03
CA VAL A 43 7.69 -0.05 3.82
C VAL A 43 6.73 -0.51 4.89
N THR A 44 6.92 -0.05 6.12
CA THR A 44 5.92 -0.23 7.19
C THR A 44 5.01 1.00 7.24
N VAL A 45 3.72 0.78 7.02
CA VAL A 45 2.68 1.82 7.10
C VAL A 45 1.70 1.50 8.21
N ARG A 46 1.22 2.54 8.91
CA ARG A 46 0.08 2.44 9.82
C ARG A 46 -1.19 2.86 9.11
N ILE A 47 -2.26 2.09 9.23
CA ILE A 47 -3.58 2.49 8.72
C ILE A 47 -4.13 3.58 9.63
N VAL A 48 -4.45 4.73 9.06
CA VAL A 48 -5.00 5.89 9.81
C VAL A 48 -6.28 6.43 9.19
N ASP A 49 -6.70 5.88 8.05
CA ASP A 49 -7.89 6.32 7.32
C ASP A 49 -8.54 5.15 6.57
N MET A 50 -9.79 5.36 6.15
CA MET A 50 -10.53 4.46 5.28
C MET A 50 -10.65 5.09 3.90
N CYS A 51 -10.30 4.37 2.84
CA CYS A 51 -10.63 4.78 1.49
C CYS A 51 -11.98 4.20 1.05
N PRO A 52 -12.98 5.04 0.72
CA PRO A 52 -14.31 4.59 0.31
C PRO A 52 -14.28 3.70 -0.95
N ALA A 53 -15.23 2.77 -1.07
CA ALA A 53 -15.28 1.79 -2.16
C ALA A 53 -15.32 2.40 -3.58
N ASN A 54 -15.86 3.61 -3.72
CA ASN A 54 -15.90 4.33 -5.00
C ASN A 54 -14.62 5.13 -5.31
N SER A 55 -13.69 5.23 -4.35
CA SER A 55 -12.50 6.08 -4.42
C SER A 55 -11.21 5.28 -4.55
N CYS A 56 -11.13 4.09 -3.93
CA CYS A 56 -9.99 3.18 -4.09
C CYS A 56 -10.42 1.80 -4.58
N GLN A 57 -9.85 1.39 -5.71
CA GLN A 57 -9.99 0.03 -6.23
C GLN A 57 -8.88 -0.91 -5.71
N ALA A 58 -7.82 -0.37 -5.11
CA ALA A 58 -6.71 -1.13 -4.54
C ALA A 58 -6.95 -1.50 -3.06
N THR A 59 -6.17 -2.43 -2.51
CA THR A 59 -6.29 -2.91 -1.13
C THR A 59 -5.83 -1.89 -0.08
N ILE A 60 -4.73 -1.19 -0.34
CA ILE A 60 -4.10 -0.20 0.55
C ILE A 60 -3.73 1.01 -0.30
N ASP A 61 -4.16 2.20 0.13
CA ASP A 61 -3.75 3.46 -0.47
C ASP A 61 -2.58 4.04 0.33
N LEU A 62 -1.37 3.93 -0.23
CA LEU A 62 -0.14 4.33 0.43
C LEU A 62 0.04 5.85 0.31
N SER A 63 0.49 6.49 1.40
CA SER A 63 1.04 7.85 1.27
C SER A 63 2.11 7.92 0.17
N ASN A 64 2.22 9.06 -0.51
CA ASN A 64 3.17 9.24 -1.60
C ASN A 64 4.61 8.88 -1.20
N GLU A 65 5.00 9.21 0.03
CA GLU A 65 6.31 8.89 0.58
C GLU A 65 6.49 7.37 0.76
N ALA A 66 5.46 6.65 1.20
CA ALA A 66 5.50 5.20 1.35
C ALA A 66 5.56 4.49 0.00
N PHE A 67 4.73 4.92 -0.95
CA PHE A 67 4.73 4.38 -2.31
C PHE A 67 6.12 4.55 -2.96
N ALA A 68 6.65 5.77 -2.90
CA ALA A 68 7.95 6.10 -3.47
C ALA A 68 9.13 5.35 -2.80
N GLN A 69 8.96 4.75 -1.62
CA GLN A 69 10.01 3.91 -1.03
C GLN A 69 10.10 2.53 -1.67
N ILE A 70 9.00 1.99 -2.20
CA ILE A 70 8.95 0.62 -2.72
C ILE A 70 8.74 0.53 -4.24
N ALA A 71 8.35 1.63 -4.90
CA ALA A 71 8.06 1.64 -6.34
C ALA A 71 8.40 3.00 -6.99
N ASP A 72 8.45 3.03 -8.33
CA ASP A 72 8.47 4.26 -9.11
C ASP A 72 7.09 4.94 -9.05
N PRO A 73 6.97 6.20 -8.55
CA PRO A 73 5.70 6.92 -8.49
C PRO A 73 4.92 7.01 -9.79
N LYS A 74 5.57 6.83 -10.95
CA LYS A 74 4.90 6.79 -12.27
C LYS A 74 3.98 5.59 -12.46
N GLU A 75 4.13 4.54 -11.66
CA GLU A 75 3.20 3.41 -11.65
C GLU A 75 1.80 3.85 -11.21
N GLY A 76 1.71 4.66 -10.14
CA GLY A 76 0.44 5.03 -9.50
C GLY A 76 -0.28 3.86 -8.80
N ILE A 77 -0.30 2.69 -9.42
CA ILE A 77 -0.85 1.43 -8.90
C ILE A 77 0.21 0.33 -9.08
N ILE A 78 0.36 -0.52 -8.08
CA ILE A 78 1.31 -1.65 -8.09
C ILE A 78 0.66 -2.88 -7.48
N ASN A 79 1.11 -4.06 -7.89
CA ASN A 79 0.79 -5.29 -7.18
C ASN A 79 1.71 -5.39 -5.95
N ILE A 80 1.12 -5.68 -4.79
CA ILE A 80 1.85 -5.72 -3.52
C ILE A 80 1.73 -7.08 -2.83
N TYR A 81 2.78 -7.40 -2.08
CA TYR A 81 2.68 -8.31 -0.95
C TYR A 81 2.58 -7.47 0.32
N PHE A 82 1.70 -7.86 1.25
CA PHE A 82 1.57 -7.18 2.53
C PHE A 82 1.21 -8.17 3.64
N GLU A 83 1.67 -7.87 4.86
CA GLU A 83 1.38 -8.65 6.06
C GLU A 83 1.25 -7.72 7.27
N GLU A 84 0.45 -8.10 8.26
CA GLU A 84 0.33 -7.34 9.52
C GLU A 84 1.68 -7.35 10.25
N TYR A 85 2.18 -6.17 10.60
CA TYR A 85 3.45 -5.98 11.29
C TYR A 85 3.19 -5.77 12.77
N VAL A 86 3.47 -6.80 13.57
CA VAL A 86 3.40 -6.76 15.03
C VAL A 86 4.81 -6.47 15.56
N GLN A 87 4.98 -5.30 16.19
CA GLN A 87 6.21 -4.95 16.88
C GLN A 87 6.26 -5.73 18.19
N ASN A 88 7.23 -6.65 18.32
CA ASN A 88 7.51 -7.36 19.56
C ASN A 88 8.21 -6.46 20.57
#